data_AF-A0AAE6YJM7-F1
#
_entry.id   AF-A0AAE6YJM7-F1
#
_cell.length_a   1.000
_cell.length_b   1.000
_cell.length_c   1.000
_cell.angle_alpha   90.00
_cell.angle_beta   90.00
_cell.angle_gamma   90.00
#
_symmetry.space_group_name_H-M   'P 1'
#
loop_
_entity.id
_entity.type
_entity.pdbx_description
1 polymer ?
#
loop_
_entity_poly.entity_id
_entity_poly.type
_entity_poly.pdbx_seq_one_letter_code
_entity_poly.pdbx_strand_id
1 'polypeptide(L)'
;MNKKGLFVFFSLVILIAVALLLFYKFSIWYEQALGSIFSYIVMVSFVLLVFSPFRFIKDNKANISVSSYIKYLGYTLLYIVKFVASIVKQIVLTVLYIVSKLFSTKNKEPS
;
A
#
# COMPACT_ATOMS: atom_id res chain seq x y z
N MET A 1 34.49 31.09 -20.92
CA MET A 1 33.79 31.09 -19.62
C MET A 1 34.61 31.86 -18.59
N ASN A 2 34.01 32.82 -17.88
CA ASN A 2 34.70 33.55 -16.80
C ASN A 2 35.02 32.59 -15.64
N LYS A 3 36.17 32.78 -14.97
CA LYS A 3 36.64 31.93 -13.85
C LYS A 3 35.57 31.73 -12.77
N LYS A 4 34.75 32.74 -12.50
CA LYS A 4 33.59 32.68 -11.59
C LYS A 4 32.49 31.71 -12.06
N GLY A 5 32.16 31.71 -13.35
CA GLY A 5 31.17 30.79 -13.92
C GLY A 5 31.66 29.34 -13.92
N LEU A 6 32.97 29.12 -14.10
CA LEU A 6 33.57 27.79 -14.01
C LEU A 6 33.52 27.25 -12.56
N PHE A 7 33.81 28.11 -11.58
CA PHE A 7 33.71 27.76 -10.15
C PHE A 7 32.27 27.41 -9.73
N VAL A 8 31.30 28.21 -10.15
CA VAL A 8 29.88 27.94 -9.87
C VAL A 8 29.45 26.63 -10.53
N PHE A 9 29.86 26.37 -11.77
CA PHE A 9 29.55 25.12 -12.45
C PHE A 9 30.12 23.90 -11.73
N PHE A 10 31.41 23.92 -11.35
CA PHE A 10 32.02 22.84 -10.58
C PHE A 10 31.37 22.65 -9.20
N SER A 11 31.05 23.74 -8.50
CA SER A 11 30.31 23.68 -7.24
C SER A 11 28.95 23.02 -7.43
N LEU A 12 28.21 23.38 -8.48
CA LEU A 12 26.89 22.83 -8.76
C LEU A 12 26.94 21.34 -9.06
N VAL A 13 27.93 20.91 -9.85
CA VAL A 13 28.15 19.49 -10.18
C VAL A 13 28.44 18.67 -8.92
N ILE A 14 29.29 19.20 -8.02
CA ILE A 14 29.58 18.55 -6.74
C ILE A 14 28.32 18.46 -5.88
N LEU A 15 27.51 19.52 -5.84
CA LEU A 15 26.28 19.58 -5.05
C LEU A 15 25.24 18.56 -5.55
N ILE A 16 25.09 18.44 -6.87
CA ILE A 16 24.21 17.44 -7.50
C ILE A 16 24.73 16.02 -7.20
N ALA A 17 26.03 15.77 -7.29
CA ALA A 17 26.61 14.47 -6.98
C ALA A 17 26.37 14.05 -5.53
N VAL A 18 26.53 14.98 -4.58
CA VAL A 18 26.24 14.74 -3.15
C VAL A 18 24.76 14.46 -2.92
N ALA A 19 23.87 15.24 -3.56
CA ALA A 19 22.42 15.03 -3.45
C ALA A 19 21.99 13.65 -3.97
N LEU A 20 22.53 13.21 -5.11
CA LEU A 20 22.26 11.88 -5.67
C LEU A 20 22.73 10.75 -4.75
N LEU A 21 23.92 10.88 -4.14
CA LEU A 21 24.44 9.90 -3.18
C LEU A 21 23.56 9.79 -1.93
N LEU A 22 23.09 10.92 -1.41
CA LEU A 22 22.17 10.95 -0.27
C LEU A 22 20.81 10.33 -0.63
N PHE A 23 20.28 10.65 -1.81
CA PHE A 23 19.02 10.09 -2.28
C PHE A 23 19.10 8.58 -2.51
N TYR A 24 20.22 8.08 -3.04
CA TYR A 24 20.49 6.65 -3.19
C TYR A 24 20.53 5.93 -1.85
N LYS A 25 21.27 6.46 -0.86
CA LYS A 25 21.31 5.88 0.50
C LYS A 25 19.93 5.92 1.17
N PHE A 26 19.19 7.01 0.98
CA PHE A 26 17.83 7.14 1.47
C PHE A 26 16.90 6.11 0.83
N SER A 27 17.00 5.88 -0.48
CA SER A 27 16.19 4.89 -1.20
C SER A 27 16.44 3.47 -0.70
N ILE A 28 17.71 3.09 -0.48
CA ILE A 28 18.06 1.75 0.05
C ILE A 28 17.51 1.58 1.47
N TRP A 29 17.70 2.58 2.32
CA TRP A 29 17.18 2.54 3.69
C TRP A 29 15.65 2.47 3.69
N TYR A 30 14.99 3.23 2.82
CA TYR A 30 13.54 3.22 2.65
C TYR A 30 13.03 1.85 2.18
N GLU A 31 13.71 1.22 1.23
CA GLU A 31 13.38 -0.13 0.75
C GLU A 31 13.55 -1.19 1.84
N GLN A 32 14.63 -1.12 2.64
CA GLN A 32 14.83 -2.01 3.78
C GLN A 32 13.80 -1.80 4.90
N ALA A 33 13.49 -0.54 5.22
CA ALA A 33 12.49 -0.19 6.22
C ALA A 33 11.09 -0.63 5.79
N LEU A 34 10.70 -0.37 4.53
CA LEU A 34 9.44 -0.86 3.96
C LEU A 34 9.39 -2.39 3.92
N GLY A 35 10.49 -3.04 3.52
CA GLY A 35 10.59 -4.50 3.50
C GLY A 35 10.38 -5.09 4.90
N SER A 36 11.02 -4.52 5.92
CA SER A 36 10.84 -4.93 7.31
C SER A 36 9.40 -4.74 7.80
N ILE A 37 8.82 -3.55 7.56
CA ILE A 37 7.43 -3.25 7.93
C ILE A 37 6.47 -4.22 7.22
N PHE A 38 6.69 -4.48 5.93
CA PHE A 38 5.89 -5.43 5.16
C PHE A 38 5.98 -6.84 5.74
N SER A 39 7.17 -7.32 6.08
CA SER A 39 7.36 -8.62 6.74
C SER A 39 6.61 -8.71 8.08
N TYR A 40 6.65 -7.66 8.90
CA TYR A 40 5.88 -7.62 10.15
C TYR A 40 4.37 -7.66 9.91
N ILE A 41 3.86 -6.90 8.92
CA ILE A 41 2.44 -6.91 8.55
C ILE A 41 2.02 -8.31 8.10
N VAL A 42 2.82 -8.98 7.28
CA VAL A 42 2.54 -10.35 6.82
C VAL A 42 2.54 -11.33 7.99
N MET A 43 3.52 -11.25 8.89
CA MET A 43 3.61 -12.11 10.07
C MET A 43 2.40 -11.93 10.99
N VAL A 44 2.04 -10.68 11.33
CA VAL A 44 0.87 -10.38 12.16
C VAL A 44 -0.42 -10.85 11.48
N SER A 45 -0.55 -10.62 10.17
CA SER A 45 -1.73 -11.06 9.40
C SER A 45 -1.87 -12.58 9.38
N PHE A 46 -0.76 -13.30 9.24
CA PHE A 46 -0.75 -14.76 9.27
C PHE A 46 -1.19 -15.31 10.64
N VAL A 47 -0.65 -14.74 11.72
CA VAL A 47 -1.06 -15.09 13.10
C VAL A 47 -2.57 -14.85 13.28
N LEU A 48 -3.06 -13.67 12.89
CA LEU A 48 -4.49 -13.35 12.97
C LEU A 48 -5.36 -14.30 12.13
N LEU A 49 -4.89 -14.71 10.95
CA LEU A 49 -5.62 -15.63 10.08
C LEU A 49 -5.68 -17.05 10.65
N VAL A 50 -4.61 -17.53 11.28
CA VAL A 50 -4.57 -18.83 11.97
C VAL A 50 -5.50 -18.83 13.19
N PHE A 51 -5.58 -17.72 13.93
CA PHE A 51 -6.44 -17.62 15.11
C PHE A 51 -7.89 -17.22 14.82
N SER A 52 -8.16 -16.64 13.65
CA SER A 52 -9.51 -16.20 13.23
C SER A 52 -10.61 -17.26 13.38
N PRO A 53 -10.43 -18.53 12.95
CA PRO A 53 -11.48 -19.54 13.01
C PRO A 53 -11.90 -19.85 14.45
N PHE A 54 -10.97 -19.76 15.41
CA PHE A 54 -11.27 -20.01 16.83
C PHE A 54 -12.24 -19.00 17.42
N ARG A 55 -12.18 -17.74 16.94
CA ARG A 55 -13.18 -16.72 17.31
C ARG A 55 -14.56 -17.14 16.82
N PHE A 56 -14.69 -17.58 15.57
CA PHE A 56 -15.97 -18.03 15.03
C PHE A 56 -16.50 -19.32 15.66
N ILE A 57 -15.61 -20.25 16.02
CA ILE A 57 -15.98 -21.48 16.76
C ILE A 57 -16.54 -21.10 18.14
N LYS A 58 -15.85 -20.19 18.84
CA LYS A 58 -16.28 -19.67 20.15
C LYS A 58 -17.63 -18.96 20.05
N ASP A 59 -17.79 -18.05 19.09
CA ASP A 59 -18.99 -17.23 18.94
C ASP A 59 -20.22 -18.07 18.56
N ASN A 60 -20.03 -19.14 17.79
CA ASN A 60 -21.10 -20.06 17.38
C ASN A 60 -21.30 -21.26 18.35
N LYS A 61 -20.60 -21.30 19.48
CA LYS A 61 -20.60 -22.43 20.43
C LYS A 61 -20.39 -23.78 19.74
N ALA A 62 -19.60 -23.79 18.67
CA ALA A 62 -19.35 -24.99 17.88
C ALA A 62 -18.30 -25.86 18.57
N ASN A 63 -18.36 -27.17 18.34
CA ASN A 63 -17.38 -28.08 18.91
C ASN A 63 -15.99 -27.82 18.32
N ILE A 64 -14.95 -27.83 19.15
CA ILE A 64 -13.57 -27.60 18.71
C ILE A 64 -13.10 -28.87 18.00
N SER A 65 -13.26 -28.91 16.68
CA SER A 65 -12.84 -30.03 15.83
C SER A 65 -12.11 -29.52 14.59
N VAL A 66 -11.28 -30.36 13.98
CA VAL A 66 -10.56 -30.04 12.74
C VAL A 66 -11.53 -29.65 11.62
N SER A 67 -12.69 -30.32 11.53
CA SER A 67 -13.74 -30.01 10.55
C SER A 67 -14.32 -28.60 10.77
N SER A 68 -14.63 -28.25 12.02
CA SER A 68 -15.12 -26.92 12.38
C SER A 68 -14.07 -25.84 12.08
N TYR A 69 -12.80 -26.09 12.41
CA TYR A 69 -11.70 -25.18 12.09
C TYR A 69 -11.61 -24.89 10.59
N ILE A 70 -11.60 -25.92 9.74
CA ILE A 70 -11.55 -25.77 8.27
C ILE A 70 -12.78 -24.99 7.76
N LYS A 71 -13.97 -25.33 8.26
CA LYS A 71 -15.21 -24.64 7.90
C LYS A 71 -15.13 -23.13 8.18
N TYR A 72 -14.73 -22.74 9.38
CA TYR A 72 -14.66 -21.33 9.77
C TYR A 72 -13.44 -20.58 9.20
N LEU A 73 -12.37 -21.30 8.85
CA LEU A 73 -11.25 -20.76 8.07
C LEU A 73 -11.71 -20.41 6.65
N GLY A 74 -12.51 -21.27 6.01
CA GLY A 74 -13.18 -20.98 4.75
C GLY A 74 -14.10 -19.76 4.82
N TYR A 75 -14.91 -19.63 5.89
CA TYR A 75 -15.71 -18.42 6.11
C TYR A 75 -14.84 -17.18 6.27
N THR A 76 -13.76 -17.24 7.04
CA THR A 76 -12.81 -16.13 7.21
C THR A 76 -12.28 -15.65 5.86
N LEU A 77 -11.84 -16.58 5.00
CA LEU A 77 -11.36 -16.27 3.64
C LEU A 77 -12.43 -15.57 2.79
N LEU A 78 -13.68 -16.05 2.82
CA LEU A 78 -14.78 -15.42 2.08
C LEU A 78 -15.05 -13.98 2.54
N TYR A 79 -14.96 -13.71 3.85
CA TYR A 79 -15.09 -12.35 4.38
C TYR A 79 -13.95 -11.44 3.91
N ILE A 80 -12.71 -11.93 3.90
CA ILE A 80 -11.55 -11.19 3.40
C ILE A 80 -11.74 -10.85 1.92
N VAL A 81 -12.16 -11.81 1.10
CA VAL A 81 -12.41 -11.58 -0.34
C VAL A 81 -13.49 -10.52 -0.55
N LYS A 82 -14.60 -10.56 0.19
CA LYS A 82 -15.65 -9.53 0.12
C LYS A 82 -15.14 -8.15 0.51
N PHE A 83 -14.30 -8.08 1.54
CA PHE A 83 -13.68 -6.83 1.97
C PHE A 83 -12.76 -6.24 0.89
N VAL A 84 -11.88 -7.06 0.31
CA VAL A 84 -11.00 -6.65 -0.80
C VAL A 84 -11.83 -6.17 -2.00
N ALA A 85 -12.87 -6.90 -2.39
CA ALA A 85 -13.78 -6.48 -3.47
C ALA A 85 -14.45 -5.13 -3.18
N SER A 86 -14.81 -4.85 -1.92
CA SER A 86 -15.37 -3.56 -1.50
C SER A 86 -14.36 -2.42 -1.64
N ILE A 87 -13.10 -2.63 -1.22
CA ILE A 87 -12.03 -1.65 -1.39
C ILE A 87 -11.78 -1.36 -2.87
N VAL A 88 -11.63 -2.40 -3.69
CA VAL A 88 -11.41 -2.25 -5.14
C VAL A 88 -12.55 -1.47 -5.77
N LYS A 89 -13.80 -1.76 -5.39
CA LYS A 89 -14.97 -0.99 -5.84
C LYS A 89 -14.86 0.49 -5.47
N GLN A 90 -14.46 0.82 -4.24
CA GLN A 90 -14.29 2.21 -3.81
C GLN A 90 -13.17 2.93 -4.57
N ILE A 91 -12.05 2.25 -4.83
CA ILE A 91 -10.94 2.81 -5.63
C ILE A 91 -11.44 3.13 -7.05
N VAL A 92 -12.11 2.18 -7.70
CA VAL A 92 -12.65 2.36 -9.06
C VAL A 92 -13.64 3.52 -9.11
N LEU A 93 -14.56 3.61 -8.14
CA LEU A 93 -15.51 4.73 -8.05
C LEU A 93 -14.81 6.08 -7.85
N THR A 94 -13.76 6.11 -7.02
CA THR A 94 -12.98 7.32 -6.76
C THR A 94 -12.24 7.78 -8.02
N VAL A 95 -11.61 6.84 -8.73
CA VAL A 95 -10.93 7.12 -10.00
C VAL A 95 -11.95 7.59 -11.05
N LEU A 96 -13.07 6.90 -11.21
CA LEU A 96 -14.16 7.30 -12.11
C LEU A 96 -14.68 8.70 -11.77
N TYR A 97 -14.82 9.03 -10.49
CA TYR A 97 -15.23 10.36 -10.05
C TYR A 97 -14.22 11.44 -10.41
N ILE A 98 -12.92 11.21 -10.16
CA ILE A 98 -11.85 12.16 -10.51
C ILE A 98 -11.78 12.36 -12.03
N VAL A 99 -11.83 11.27 -12.80
CA VAL A 99 -11.83 11.32 -14.27
C VAL A 99 -13.07 12.04 -14.78
N SER A 100 -14.27 11.69 -14.31
CA SER A 100 -15.52 12.35 -14.70
C SER A 100 -15.51 13.85 -14.40
N LYS A 101 -14.94 14.27 -13.26
CA LYS A 101 -14.80 15.67 -12.88
C LYS A 101 -13.80 16.42 -13.77
N LEU A 102 -12.68 15.78 -14.13
CA LEU A 102 -11.69 16.35 -15.05
C LEU A 102 -12.25 16.51 -16.47
N PHE A 103 -13.05 15.56 -16.96
CA PHE A 103 -13.65 15.62 -18.30
C PHE A 103 -14.92 16.48 -18.37
N SER A 104 -15.73 16.55 -17.31
CA SER A 104 -16.92 17.43 -17.27
C SER A 104 -16.55 18.91 -17.20
N THR A 105 -15.36 19.25 -16.69
CA THR A 105 -14.86 20.63 -16.65
C THR A 105 -14.51 21.15 -18.05
N LYS A 106 -14.25 20.28 -19.04
CA LYS A 106 -14.05 20.69 -20.44
C LYS A 106 -15.35 20.96 -21.21
N ASN A 107 -16.52 20.57 -20.69
CA ASN A 107 -17.82 20.75 -21.36
C ASN A 107 -18.67 21.89 -20.77
N LYS A 108 -18.07 22.76 -19.95
CA LYS A 108 -18.70 24.00 -19.48
C LYS A 108 -17.78 25.18 -19.79
N GLU A 109 -17.71 25.54 -21.08
CA GLU A 109 -17.53 26.94 -21.44
C GLU A 109 -18.91 27.61 -21.56
N PRO A 110 -19.02 28.88 -21.15
CA PRO A 110 -20.27 29.62 -21.16
C PRO A 110 -20.57 30.14 -22.57
N SER A 111 -21.78 29.88 -23.07
CA SER A 111 -22.43 30.71 -24.08
C SER A 111 -23.93 30.80 -23.81
#